data_AF-A0A5F8G803-F1
#
_entry.id   AF-A0A5F8G803-F1
#
_cell.length_a   1.000
_cell.length_b   1.000
_cell.length_c   1.000
_cell.angle_alpha   90.00
_cell.angle_beta   90.00
_cell.angle_gamma   90.00
#
_symmetry.space_group_name_H-M   'P 1'
#
loop_
_entity.id
_entity.type
_entity.pdbx_description
1 polymer ?
#
loop_
_entity_poly.entity_id
_entity_poly.type
_entity_poly.pdbx_seq_one_letter_code
_entity_poly.pdbx_strand_id
1 'polypeptide(L)' 'MVPSMPLLAVCGSWGLYMVNGPPNFTENTVFLRKSGENCKVYGFSEDGSLFACSNLPSTTK' A
#
# COMPACT_ATOMS: atom_id res chain seq x y z
N MET A 1 16.56 -20.40 7.19
CA MET A 1 16.06 -19.01 7.11
C MET A 1 14.62 -19.09 6.65
N VAL A 2 13.65 -18.69 7.48
CA VAL A 2 12.25 -18.62 7.04
C VAL A 2 12.14 -17.41 6.10
N PRO A 3 11.65 -17.56 4.85
CA PRO A 3 11.40 -16.42 4.00
C PRO A 3 10.41 -15.49 4.70
N SER A 4 10.81 -14.26 5.00
CA SER A 4 9.87 -13.24 5.48
C SER A 4 8.82 -13.03 4.39
N MET A 5 7.55 -13.21 4.74
CA MET A 5 6.46 -13.01 3.78
C MET A 5 6.51 -11.55 3.30
N PRO A 6 6.53 -11.28 1.98
CA PRO A 6 6.61 -9.92 1.47
C PRO A 6 5.34 -9.15 1.84
N LEU A 7 5.47 -7.82 1.92
CA LEU A 7 4.36 -6.92 2.10
C LEU A 7 4.16 -6.13 0.80
N LEU A 8 2.96 -6.20 0.24
CA LEU A 8 2.61 -5.50 -1.00
C LEU A 8 1.55 -4.44 -0.72
N ALA A 9 1.76 -3.24 -1.26
CA ALA A 9 0.73 -2.21 -1.29
C ALA A 9 -0.12 -2.37 -2.55
N VAL A 10 -1.44 -2.32 -2.40
CA VAL A 10 -2.43 -2.44 -3.49
C VAL A 10 -3.29 -1.19 -3.50
N CYS A 11 -3.27 -0.47 -4.63
CA CYS A 11 -4.09 0.71 -4.87
C CYS A 11 -5.03 0.45 -6.05
N GLY A 12 -6.32 0.75 -5.88
CA GLY A 12 -7.32 0.64 -6.95
C GLY A 12 -8.62 1.35 -6.60
N SER A 13 -9.71 1.04 -7.32
CA SER A 13 -11.03 1.66 -7.12
C SER A 13 -11.60 1.48 -5.71
N TRP A 14 -11.09 0.48 -5.00
CA TRP A 14 -11.47 0.11 -3.64
C TRP A 14 -10.64 0.85 -2.58
N GLY A 15 -9.72 1.72 -2.99
CA GLY A 15 -8.79 2.45 -2.13
C GLY A 15 -7.43 1.76 -2.03
N LEU A 16 -6.68 2.17 -1.01
CA LEU A 16 -5.33 1.69 -0.73
C LEU A 16 -5.33 0.73 0.46
N TYR A 17 -4.74 -0.44 0.30
CA TYR A 17 -4.56 -1.44 1.36
C TYR A 17 -3.26 -2.22 1.16
N MET A 18 -2.86 -3.00 2.16
CA MET A 18 -1.66 -3.84 2.09
C MET A 18 -2.03 -5.32 2.17
N VAL A 19 -1.24 -6.18 1.56
CA VAL A 19 -1.39 -7.64 1.62
C VAL A 19 -0.08 -8.30 1.99
N ASN A 20 -0.15 -9.34 2.82
CA ASN A 20 0.97 -10.22 3.11
C ASN A 20 1.03 -11.30 2.04
N GLY A 21 2.11 -11.34 1.25
CA GLY A 21 2.22 -12.19 0.08
C GLY A 21 3.24 -11.75 -0.95
N PRO A 22 3.59 -12.59 -1.93
CA PRO A 22 3.33 -14.04 -2.05
C PRO A 22 4.01 -14.92 -0.97
N PRO A 23 3.60 -16.19 -0.75
CA PRO A 23 2.64 -16.97 -1.55
C PRO A 23 1.18 -16.78 -1.17
N ASN A 24 0.90 -16.29 0.04
CA ASN A 24 -0.47 -16.00 0.47
C ASN A 24 -0.95 -14.66 -0.10
N PHE A 25 -2.26 -14.42 -0.15
CA PHE A 25 -2.82 -13.11 -0.47
C PHE A 25 -3.81 -12.76 0.64
N THR A 26 -3.28 -12.20 1.72
CA THR A 26 -4.06 -11.91 2.92
C THR A 26 -3.93 -10.44 3.27
N GLU A 27 -5.06 -9.73 3.34
CA GLU A 27 -5.06 -8.32 3.73
C GLU A 27 -4.37 -8.13 5.08
N ASN A 28 -3.45 -7.18 5.14
CA ASN A 28 -2.70 -6.86 6.32
C ASN A 28 -3.60 -6.04 7.26
N THR A 29 -3.78 -6.51 8.49
CA THR A 29 -4.68 -5.89 9.47
C THR A 29 -4.05 -4.70 10.21
N VAL A 30 -2.73 -4.50 10.10
CA VAL A 30 -2.01 -3.38 10.73
C VAL A 30 -2.23 -2.10 9.93
N PHE A 31 -2.20 -2.20 8.60
CA PHE A 31 -2.50 -1.08 7.71
C PHE A 31 -3.99 -1.07 7.38
N LEU A 32 -4.76 -0.23 8.09
CA LEU A 32 -6.18 -0.07 7.81
C LEU A 32 -6.41 0.49 6.41
N ARG A 33 -7.24 -0.20 5.63
CA ARG A 33 -7.64 0.22 4.30
C ARG A 33 -8.15 1.65 4.27
N LYS A 34 -7.59 2.43 3.36
CA LYS A 34 -7.94 3.83 3.14
C LYS A 34 -8.92 3.95 1.98
N SER A 35 -10.21 3.93 2.31
CA SER A 35 -11.28 4.13 1.34
C SER A 35 -11.31 5.59 0.84
N GLY A 36 -11.39 5.79 -0.47
CA GLY A 36 -11.45 7.11 -1.10
C GLY A 36 -10.10 7.78 -1.39
N GLU A 37 -8.99 7.27 -0.85
CA GLU A 37 -7.65 7.69 -1.26
C GLU A 37 -7.28 7.06 -2.60
N ASN A 38 -7.30 7.88 -3.66
CA ASN A 38 -6.87 7.50 -5.00
C ASN A 38 -5.36 7.76 -5.16
N CYS A 39 -4.58 7.01 -4.39
CA CYS A 39 -3.13 7.19 -4.33
C CYS A 39 -2.50 7.03 -5.72
N LYS A 40 -1.99 8.12 -6.30
CA LYS A 40 -1.41 8.09 -7.65
C LYS A 40 0.04 7.66 -7.64
N VAL A 41 0.76 7.98 -6.56
CA VAL A 41 2.16 7.63 -6.37
C VAL A 41 2.32 7.02 -4.99
N TYR A 42 2.95 5.86 -4.90
CA TYR A 42 3.25 5.18 -3.65
C TYR A 42 4.61 4.49 -3.73
N GLY A 43 5.22 4.26 -2.58
CA GLY A 43 6.53 3.61 -2.50
C GLY A 43 6.91 3.23 -1.07
N PHE A 44 7.82 2.26 -0.97
CA PHE A 44 8.48 1.88 0.27
C PHE A 44 9.88 2.49 0.31
N SER A 45 10.40 2.75 1.51
CA SER A 45 11.84 3.00 1.69
C SER A 45 12.66 1.76 1.31
N GLU A 46 13.96 1.94 1.07
CA GLU A 46 14.86 0.85 0.67
C GLU A 46 14.86 -0.32 1.68
N ASP A 47 14.76 0.00 2.97
CA ASP A 47 14.68 -0.95 4.07
C ASP A 47 13.24 -1.45 4.36
N GLY A 48 12.23 -0.91 3.66
CA GLY A 48 10.83 -1.30 3.82
C GLY A 48 10.15 -0.83 5.12
N SER A 49 10.83 -0.02 5.95
CA SER A 49 10.29 0.45 7.23
C SER A 49 9.23 1.55 7.08
N LEU A 50 9.32 2.32 5.99
CA LEU A 50 8.41 3.42 5.69
C LEU A 50 7.61 3.15 4.43
N PHE A 51 6.37 3.62 4.44
CA PHE A 51 5.49 3.63 3.29
C PHE A 51 4.95 5.04 3.06
N ALA A 52 5.07 5.54 1.83
CA ALA A 52 4.56 6.82 1.42
C ALA A 52 3.47 6.66 0.35
N CYS A 53 2.44 7.49 0.46
CA CYS A 53 1.38 7.62 -0.52
C CYS A 53 1.13 9.10 -0.77
N SER A 54 0.99 9.49 -2.04
CA SER A 54 0.67 10.87 -2.43
C SER A 54 -0.38 10.92 -3.53
N ASN A 55 -1.25 11.91 -3.41
CA ASN A 55 -2.19 12.31 -4.44
C ASN A 55 -1.60 13.51 -5.18
N LEU A 56 -1.66 13.53 -6.52
CA LEU A 56 -1.42 14.80 -7.20
C LEU A 56 -2.48 15.80 -6.75
N PRO A 57 -2.10 17.05 -6.40
CA PRO A 57 -3.07 18.06 -6.05
C PRO A 57 -4.09 18.17 -7.18
N SER A 58 -5.38 18.04 -6.86
CA SER A 58 -6.43 18.40 -7.79
C SER A 58 -6.27 19.88 -8.05
N THR A 59 -5.72 20.25 -9.22
CA THR A 59 -5.75 21.61 -9.72
C THR A 59 -7.22 22.00 -9.88
N THR A 60 -7.80 22.52 -8.79
CA THR A 60 -9.08 23.19 -8.81
C THR A 60 -8.77 24.58 -9.31
N LYS A 61 -9.22 24.86 -10.54
CA LYS A 61 -9.05 26.13 -11.23
C LYS A 61 -10.13 27.10 -10.75
#